data_AF-A0A1L5F4M1-F1
#
_entry.id   AF-A0A1L5F4M1-F1
#
_cell.length_a   1.000
_cell.length_b   1.000
_cell.length_c   1.000
_cell.angle_alpha   90.00
_cell.angle_beta   90.00
_cell.angle_gamma   90.00
#
_symmetry.space_group_name_H-M   'P 1'
#
loop_
_entity.id
_entity.type
_entity.pdbx_description
1 polymer ?
#
loop_
_entity_poly.entity_id
_entity_poly.type
_entity_poly.pdbx_seq_one_letter_code
_entity_poly.pdbx_strand_id
1 'polypeptide(L)'
;MNFFTHIAISKIIYEHLKNKMKLDKRYFIYGNLKPDLSLKINQVSHTFDNYFSYVCSCGNNLMKGGASVKDFSIKLGEICHYTCDFFCMYHLNTEIFNKSIDHFLYELKLHFKFLELTRKEKFEIKIEDNNLTKNIKSIIFNMRLKYLSEIASMEKDISYAVNTATWVCESVGLFLTNSMTFVPCNEMDSYTNLTVV
;
A
#
# COMPACT_ATOMS: atom_id res chain seq x y z
N MET A 1 4.54 -6.56 -10.96
CA MET A 1 4.60 -5.37 -11.83
C MET A 1 6.04 -4.96 -11.97
N ASN A 2 6.45 -4.40 -13.11
CA ASN A 2 7.86 -4.04 -13.24
C ASN A 2 8.23 -2.86 -12.32
N PHE A 3 9.53 -2.77 -12.08
CA PHE A 3 10.19 -1.76 -11.26
C PHE A 3 9.76 -0.31 -11.59
N PHE A 4 9.64 0.05 -12.87
CA PHE A 4 9.29 1.42 -13.28
C PHE A 4 7.82 1.76 -12.99
N THR A 5 6.93 0.78 -13.12
CA THR A 5 5.52 0.92 -12.74
C THR A 5 5.39 1.14 -11.23
N HIS A 6 6.11 0.38 -10.40
CA HIS A 6 6.14 0.58 -8.95
C HIS A 6 6.64 1.98 -8.54
N ILE A 7 7.67 2.52 -9.22
CA ILE A 7 8.11 3.92 -9.00
C ILE A 7 7.00 4.91 -9.32
N ALA A 8 6.32 4.72 -10.46
CA ALA A 8 5.33 5.67 -10.92
C ALA A 8 4.08 5.64 -10.04
N ILE A 9 3.59 4.45 -9.66
CA ILE A 9 2.48 4.27 -8.71
C ILE A 9 2.84 4.84 -7.33
N SER A 10 4.02 4.55 -6.80
CA SER A 10 4.43 5.04 -5.47
C SER A 10 4.50 6.57 -5.40
N LYS A 11 4.86 7.26 -6.49
CA LYS A 11 4.79 8.72 -6.55
C LYS A 11 3.36 9.23 -6.47
N ILE A 12 2.42 8.63 -7.23
CA ILE A 12 1.01 9.01 -7.19
C ILE A 12 0.43 8.82 -5.79
N ILE A 13 0.63 7.62 -5.21
CA ILE A 13 0.13 7.31 -3.88
C ILE A 13 0.78 8.21 -2.83
N TYR A 14 2.08 8.50 -2.93
CA TYR A 14 2.73 9.44 -2.01
C TYR A 14 2.08 10.83 -2.03
N GLU A 15 1.82 11.39 -3.21
CA GLU A 15 1.21 12.72 -3.33
C GLU A 15 -0.19 12.77 -2.70
N HIS A 16 -0.91 11.64 -2.72
CA HIS A 16 -2.20 11.47 -2.05
C HIS A 16 -2.10 11.34 -0.52
N LEU A 17 -1.07 10.64 -0.03
CA LEU A 17 -0.89 10.34 1.40
C LEU A 17 -0.13 11.41 2.18
N LYS A 18 0.68 12.26 1.54
CA LYS A 18 1.63 13.18 2.20
C LYS A 18 1.00 14.14 3.22
N ASN A 19 -0.29 14.48 3.03
CA ASN A 19 -1.04 15.35 3.93
C ASN A 19 -1.89 14.58 4.96
N LYS A 20 -1.97 13.25 4.83
CA LYS A 20 -2.80 12.37 5.67
C LYS A 20 -1.99 11.63 6.74
N MET A 21 -0.70 11.43 6.52
CA MET A 21 0.20 10.77 7.47
C MET A 21 1.64 11.25 7.32
N LYS A 22 2.44 11.06 8.37
CA LYS A 22 3.88 11.34 8.33
C LYS A 22 4.61 10.27 7.52
N LEU A 23 4.99 10.61 6.29
CA LEU A 23 5.61 9.70 5.34
C LEU A 23 6.81 10.38 4.65
N ASP A 24 7.97 9.71 4.62
CA ASP A 24 9.13 10.16 3.85
C ASP A 24 9.07 9.59 2.43
N LYS A 25 9.10 10.48 1.43
CA LYS A 25 8.99 10.14 0.01
C LYS A 25 10.06 9.16 -0.45
N ARG A 26 11.32 9.41 -0.07
CA ARG A 26 12.46 8.63 -0.55
C ARG A 26 12.40 7.22 0.00
N TYR A 27 12.10 7.09 1.29
CA TYR A 27 11.97 5.79 1.94
C TYR A 27 10.73 5.02 1.50
N PHE A 28 9.61 5.70 1.21
CA PHE A 28 8.42 5.06 0.65
C PHE A 28 8.65 4.51 -0.76
N ILE A 29 9.28 5.30 -1.64
CA ILE A 29 9.67 4.84 -2.97
C ILE A 29 10.65 3.68 -2.86
N TYR A 30 11.68 3.78 -2.01
CA TYR A 30 12.61 2.68 -1.79
C TYR A 30 11.90 1.39 -1.31
N GLY A 31 10.94 1.50 -0.39
CA GLY A 31 10.12 0.38 0.05
C GLY A 31 9.37 -0.31 -1.09
N ASN A 32 8.89 0.46 -2.08
CA ASN A 32 8.23 -0.09 -3.27
C ASN A 32 9.19 -0.81 -4.24
N LEU A 33 10.49 -0.55 -4.14
CA LEU A 33 11.52 -1.15 -5.00
C LEU A 33 12.22 -2.34 -4.34
N LYS A 34 12.28 -2.33 -3.01
CA LYS A 34 13.06 -3.28 -2.23
C LYS A 34 12.72 -4.76 -2.50
N PRO A 35 11.44 -5.17 -2.70
CA PRO A 35 11.13 -6.56 -3.01
C PRO A 35 11.87 -7.09 -4.25
N ASP A 36 11.85 -6.33 -5.36
CA ASP A 36 12.50 -6.71 -6.62
C ASP A 36 14.04 -6.72 -6.55
N LEU A 37 14.62 -5.90 -5.68
CA LEU A 37 16.07 -5.80 -5.50
C LEU A 37 16.65 -6.88 -4.58
N SER A 38 15.81 -7.57 -3.81
CA SER A 38 16.26 -8.51 -2.80
C SER A 38 16.47 -9.91 -3.38
N LEU A 39 17.75 -10.27 -3.58
CA LEU A 39 18.17 -11.57 -4.12
C LEU A 39 17.61 -12.80 -3.36
N LYS A 40 17.28 -12.66 -2.06
CA LYS A 40 16.66 -13.73 -1.25
C LYS A 40 15.14 -13.84 -1.43
N ILE A 41 14.48 -12.77 -1.87
CA ILE A 41 13.02 -12.69 -2.10
C ILE A 41 12.70 -13.13 -3.53
N ASN A 42 13.60 -12.85 -4.49
CA ASN A 42 13.48 -13.24 -5.90
C ASN A 42 13.42 -14.76 -6.17
N GLN A 43 13.58 -15.61 -5.15
CA GLN A 43 13.36 -17.06 -5.25
C GLN A 43 11.89 -17.46 -5.10
N VAL A 44 11.07 -16.59 -4.52
CA VAL A 44 9.64 -16.82 -4.27
C VAL A 44 8.84 -15.88 -5.16
N SER A 45 7.91 -16.43 -5.93
CA SER A 45 7.06 -15.64 -6.82
C SER A 45 6.25 -14.62 -6.01
N HIS A 46 6.19 -13.37 -6.45
CA HIS A 46 5.49 -12.27 -5.75
C HIS A 46 3.96 -12.38 -5.95
N THR A 47 3.39 -13.52 -5.58
CA THR A 47 1.96 -13.83 -5.76
C THR A 47 1.18 -13.55 -4.50
N PHE A 48 -0.14 -13.46 -4.66
CA PHE A 48 -1.08 -13.34 -3.54
C PHE A 48 -0.87 -14.45 -2.50
N ASP A 49 -0.80 -15.71 -2.93
CA ASP A 49 -0.69 -16.87 -2.03
C ASP A 49 0.57 -16.82 -1.16
N ASN A 50 1.67 -16.28 -1.70
CA ASN A 50 2.95 -16.21 -1.00
C ASN A 50 3.03 -15.03 -0.02
N TYR A 51 2.48 -13.86 -0.38
CA TYR A 51 2.73 -12.61 0.35
C TYR A 51 1.51 -12.00 1.03
N PHE A 52 0.29 -12.53 0.85
CA PHE A 52 -0.90 -11.96 1.46
C PHE A 52 -0.85 -11.94 3.00
N SER A 53 -0.44 -13.05 3.61
CA SER A 53 -0.27 -13.15 5.07
C SER A 53 0.81 -12.18 5.58
N TYR A 54 1.92 -12.07 4.83
CA TYR A 54 3.00 -11.14 5.12
C TYR A 54 2.52 -9.69 5.12
N VAL A 55 1.78 -9.28 4.07
CA VAL A 55 1.21 -7.93 3.94
C VAL A 55 0.28 -7.61 5.11
N CYS A 56 -0.64 -8.52 5.45
CA CYS A 56 -1.57 -8.33 6.57
C CYS A 56 -0.83 -8.19 7.91
N SER A 57 0.16 -9.05 8.16
CA SER A 57 0.97 -9.00 9.39
C SER A 57 1.77 -7.70 9.51
N CYS A 58 2.45 -7.30 8.43
CA CYS A 58 3.22 -6.06 8.39
C CYS A 58 2.33 -4.83 8.59
N GLY A 59 1.18 -4.77 7.92
CA GLY A 59 0.24 -3.66 8.08
C GLY A 59 -0.30 -3.55 9.50
N ASN A 60 -0.74 -4.67 10.09
CA ASN A 60 -1.18 -4.71 11.48
C ASN A 60 -0.08 -4.28 12.46
N ASN A 61 1.18 -4.64 12.19
CA ASN A 61 2.31 -4.21 13.03
C ASN A 61 2.60 -2.72 12.89
N LEU A 62 2.50 -2.14 11.68
CA LEU A 62 2.63 -0.69 11.51
C LEU A 62 1.54 0.08 12.25
N MET A 63 0.31 -0.45 12.26
CA MET A 63 -0.80 0.14 12.99
C MET A 63 -0.58 0.15 14.51
N LYS A 64 0.18 -0.80 15.08
CA LYS A 64 0.53 -0.77 16.52
C LYS A 64 1.45 0.40 16.88
N GLY A 65 2.05 1.09 15.92
CA GLY A 65 2.96 2.22 16.14
C GLY A 65 4.36 1.80 16.57
N GLY A 66 5.16 2.78 17.04
CA GLY A 66 6.53 2.56 17.54
C GLY A 66 7.63 2.48 16.48
N ALA A 67 7.29 2.46 15.19
CA ALA A 67 8.26 2.53 14.11
C ALA A 67 8.79 3.96 13.90
N SER A 68 10.07 4.10 13.54
CA SER A 68 10.61 5.37 13.06
C SER A 68 9.92 5.77 11.74
N VAL A 69 9.89 7.06 11.40
CA VAL A 69 9.32 7.53 10.11
C VAL A 69 9.97 6.83 8.92
N LYS A 70 11.28 6.59 9.00
CA LYS A 70 12.04 5.84 8.00
C LYS A 70 11.49 4.41 7.87
N ASP A 71 11.46 3.65 8.96
CA ASP A 71 11.08 2.24 8.92
C ASP A 71 9.60 2.07 8.56
N PHE A 72 8.74 2.97 9.05
CA PHE A 72 7.35 3.07 8.66
C PHE A 72 7.21 3.28 7.14
N SER A 73 7.92 4.26 6.59
CA SER A 73 7.85 4.60 5.16
C SER A 73 8.33 3.43 4.28
N ILE A 74 9.45 2.79 4.63
CA ILE A 74 9.97 1.62 3.91
C ILE A 74 8.95 0.48 3.95
N LYS A 75 8.44 0.15 5.13
CA LYS A 75 7.53 -0.99 5.30
C LYS A 75 6.18 -0.76 4.63
N LEU A 76 5.65 0.47 4.68
CA LEU A 76 4.45 0.85 3.95
C LEU A 76 4.67 0.75 2.44
N GLY A 77 5.86 1.12 1.96
CA GLY A 77 6.24 0.93 0.56
C GLY A 77 6.28 -0.55 0.13
N GLU A 78 6.81 -1.44 0.98
CA GLU A 78 6.79 -2.89 0.71
C GLU A 78 5.35 -3.44 0.66
N ILE A 79 4.47 -2.99 1.55
CA ILE A 79 3.04 -3.33 1.53
C ILE A 79 2.40 -2.86 0.22
N CYS A 80 2.70 -1.63 -0.20
CA CYS A 80 2.20 -1.05 -1.45
C CYS A 80 2.65 -1.88 -2.67
N HIS A 81 3.92 -2.27 -2.74
CA HIS A 81 4.47 -3.13 -3.79
C HIS A 81 3.69 -4.44 -3.93
N TYR A 82 3.65 -5.25 -2.87
CA TYR A 82 2.98 -6.55 -2.93
C TYR A 82 1.48 -6.40 -3.21
N THR A 83 0.84 -5.36 -2.65
CA THR A 83 -0.56 -5.09 -2.94
C THR A 83 -0.78 -4.83 -4.42
N CYS A 84 0.08 -4.05 -5.10
CA CYS A 84 -0.03 -3.84 -6.54
C CYS A 84 0.17 -5.14 -7.32
N ASP A 85 1.15 -5.95 -6.93
CA ASP A 85 1.43 -7.24 -7.57
C ASP A 85 0.26 -8.22 -7.47
N PHE A 86 -0.52 -8.19 -6.37
CA PHE A 86 -1.72 -9.03 -6.25
C PHE A 86 -2.77 -8.77 -7.34
N PHE A 87 -2.70 -7.67 -8.08
CA PHE A 87 -3.62 -7.32 -9.16
C PHE A 87 -2.95 -7.27 -10.53
N CYS A 88 -1.79 -7.90 -10.69
CA CYS A 88 -1.13 -8.10 -11.99
C CYS A 88 -1.38 -9.53 -12.50
N MET A 89 -1.74 -9.69 -13.77
CA MET A 89 -2.05 -10.97 -14.40
C MET A 89 -0.92 -12.01 -14.28
N TYR A 90 0.35 -11.60 -14.35
CA TYR A 90 1.48 -12.53 -14.21
C TYR A 90 1.81 -12.88 -12.76
N HIS A 91 1.16 -12.25 -11.80
CA HIS A 91 1.33 -12.51 -10.37
C HIS A 91 0.13 -13.26 -9.76
N LEU A 92 -0.79 -13.76 -10.59
CA LEU A 92 -1.96 -14.49 -10.10
C LEU A 92 -1.59 -15.84 -9.47
N ASN A 93 -0.60 -16.54 -10.04
CA ASN A 93 -0.07 -17.79 -9.52
C ASN A 93 1.36 -18.02 -10.03
N THR A 94 2.06 -18.97 -9.43
CA THR A 94 3.47 -19.27 -9.73
C THR A 94 3.67 -19.84 -11.14
N GLU A 95 2.71 -20.57 -11.69
CA GLU A 95 2.83 -21.16 -13.03
C GLU A 95 2.95 -20.08 -14.11
N ILE A 96 2.06 -19.07 -14.06
CA ILE A 96 2.07 -17.96 -15.01
C ILE A 96 3.27 -17.04 -14.74
N PHE A 97 3.60 -16.79 -13.47
CA PHE A 97 4.75 -15.97 -13.05
C PHE A 97 6.07 -16.44 -13.67
N ASN A 98 6.28 -17.76 -13.75
CA ASN A 98 7.51 -18.36 -14.24
C ASN A 98 7.72 -18.24 -15.76
N LYS A 99 6.71 -17.78 -16.52
CA LYS A 99 6.84 -17.48 -17.96
C LYS A 99 7.62 -16.19 -18.19
N SER A 100 8.92 -16.23 -17.88
CA SER A 100 9.78 -15.04 -17.68
C SER A 100 9.75 -14.03 -18.84
N ILE A 101 9.77 -14.48 -20.10
CA ILE A 101 9.73 -13.60 -21.27
C ILE A 101 8.36 -12.94 -21.42
N ASP A 102 7.29 -13.73 -21.39
CA ASP A 102 5.93 -13.21 -21.55
C ASP A 102 5.55 -12.29 -20.38
N HIS A 103 6.01 -12.64 -19.18
CA HIS A 103 5.88 -11.84 -17.97
C HIS A 103 6.54 -10.47 -18.17
N PHE A 104 7.82 -10.44 -18.53
CA PHE A 104 8.54 -9.20 -18.78
C PHE A 104 7.86 -8.33 -19.86
N LEU A 105 7.47 -8.94 -20.99
CA LEU A 105 6.80 -8.23 -22.08
C LEU A 105 5.44 -7.67 -21.66
N TYR A 106 4.68 -8.41 -20.85
CA TYR A 106 3.41 -7.95 -20.35
C TYR A 106 3.58 -6.75 -19.43
N GLU A 107 4.50 -6.81 -18.46
CA GLU A 107 4.71 -5.71 -17.54
C GLU A 107 5.23 -4.45 -18.24
N LEU A 108 6.08 -4.61 -19.26
CA LEU A 108 6.52 -3.49 -20.09
C LEU A 108 5.34 -2.83 -20.82
N LYS A 109 4.45 -3.63 -21.44
CA LYS A 109 3.23 -3.11 -22.07
C LYS A 109 2.30 -2.44 -21.06
N LEU A 110 2.13 -3.03 -19.88
CA LEU A 110 1.33 -2.49 -18.78
C LEU A 110 1.89 -1.14 -18.31
N HIS A 111 3.22 -0.98 -18.26
CA HIS A 111 3.85 0.29 -17.93
C HIS A 111 3.49 1.40 -18.92
N PHE A 112 3.63 1.14 -20.22
CA PHE A 112 3.25 2.13 -21.25
C PHE A 112 1.77 2.45 -21.20
N LYS A 113 0.92 1.45 -20.96
CA LYS A 113 -0.51 1.65 -20.79
C LYS A 113 -0.83 2.53 -19.59
N PHE A 114 -0.13 2.34 -18.47
CA PHE A 114 -0.26 3.17 -17.29
C PHE A 114 0.13 4.64 -17.55
N LEU A 115 1.24 4.87 -18.25
CA LEU A 115 1.65 6.23 -18.65
C LEU A 115 0.62 6.88 -19.59
N GLU A 116 0.02 6.10 -20.49
CA GLU A 116 -1.04 6.59 -21.38
C GLU A 116 -2.28 7.05 -20.58
N LEU A 117 -2.73 6.24 -19.61
CA LEU A 117 -3.91 6.55 -18.79
C LEU A 117 -3.70 7.78 -17.91
N THR A 118 -2.52 7.88 -17.27
CA THR A 118 -2.17 9.01 -16.39
C THR A 118 -2.03 10.31 -17.17
N ARG A 119 -1.46 10.29 -18.38
CA ARG A 119 -1.35 11.48 -19.25
C ARG A 119 -2.71 12.01 -19.72
N LYS A 120 -3.69 11.12 -19.90
CA LYS A 120 -5.03 11.49 -20.39
C LYS A 120 -5.98 11.96 -19.27
N GLU A 121 -5.50 12.07 -18.03
CA GLU A 121 -6.32 12.28 -16.81
C GLU A 121 -7.48 11.27 -16.69
N LYS A 122 -7.40 10.15 -17.41
CA LYS A 122 -8.39 9.07 -17.34
C LYS A 122 -8.25 8.21 -16.09
N PHE A 123 -7.25 8.52 -15.28
CA PHE A 123 -6.95 7.82 -14.05
C PHE A 123 -7.57 8.57 -12.88
N GLU A 124 -8.86 8.32 -12.65
CA GLU A 124 -9.49 8.72 -11.38
C GLU A 124 -9.20 7.65 -10.34
N ILE A 125 -8.49 8.02 -9.28
CA ILE A 125 -8.46 7.20 -8.06
C ILE A 125 -9.89 7.25 -7.52
N LYS A 126 -10.65 6.19 -7.77
CA LYS A 126 -11.99 6.06 -7.23
C LYS A 126 -11.85 5.70 -5.76
N ILE A 127 -11.79 6.72 -4.92
CA ILE A 127 -11.92 6.56 -3.48
C ILE A 127 -13.40 6.33 -3.23
N GLU A 128 -13.85 5.08 -3.32
CA GLU A 128 -15.15 4.73 -2.76
C GLU A 128 -15.07 4.94 -1.26
N ASP A 129 -15.90 5.85 -0.76
CA ASP A 129 -16.07 6.19 0.66
C ASP A 129 -16.86 5.09 1.38
N ASN A 130 -16.46 3.84 1.16
CA ASN A 130 -17.09 2.67 1.75
C ASN A 130 -16.40 2.41 3.08
N ASN A 131 -16.83 3.14 4.12
CA ASN A 131 -16.55 2.86 5.54
C ASN A 131 -15.20 2.17 5.71
N LEU A 132 -14.09 2.89 5.51
CA LEU A 132 -12.72 2.36 5.50
C LEU A 132 -12.51 1.46 6.72
N THR A 133 -12.80 0.17 6.55
CA THR A 133 -12.59 -0.78 7.61
C THR A 133 -11.07 -0.80 7.78
N LYS A 134 -10.61 -0.70 9.03
CA LYS A 134 -9.19 -0.79 9.40
C LYS A 134 -8.57 -2.16 9.08
N ASN A 135 -9.23 -2.96 8.25
CA ASN A 135 -8.95 -4.35 8.01
C ASN A 135 -8.36 -4.53 6.61
N ILE A 136 -7.04 -4.43 6.54
CA ILE A 136 -6.23 -4.65 5.33
C ILE A 136 -6.60 -5.98 4.65
N LYS A 137 -6.83 -7.04 5.44
CA LYS A 137 -7.22 -8.36 4.95
C LYS A 137 -8.51 -8.28 4.14
N SER A 138 -9.54 -7.64 4.71
CA SER A 138 -10.85 -7.50 4.05
C SER A 138 -10.76 -6.64 2.79
N ILE A 139 -10.01 -5.53 2.83
CA ILE A 139 -9.82 -4.65 1.66
C ILE A 139 -9.25 -5.45 0.49
N ILE A 140 -8.08 -6.08 0.70
CA ILE A 140 -7.38 -6.80 -0.36
C ILE A 140 -8.23 -7.99 -0.83
N PHE A 141 -8.80 -8.78 0.09
CA PHE A 141 -9.57 -9.97 -0.26
C PHE A 141 -10.82 -9.64 -1.08
N ASN A 142 -11.59 -8.63 -0.68
CA ASN A 142 -12.79 -8.22 -1.41
C ASN A 142 -12.46 -7.67 -2.79
N MET A 143 -11.43 -6.83 -2.90
CA MET A 143 -10.97 -6.32 -4.20
C MET A 143 -10.45 -7.45 -5.08
N ARG A 144 -9.78 -8.44 -4.49
CA ARG A 144 -9.29 -9.62 -5.21
C ARG A 144 -10.42 -10.45 -5.80
N LEU A 145 -11.50 -10.67 -5.05
CA LEU A 145 -12.69 -11.35 -5.56
C LEU A 145 -13.31 -10.61 -6.74
N LYS A 146 -13.49 -9.28 -6.63
CA LYS A 146 -14.02 -8.47 -7.74
C LYS A 146 -13.12 -8.53 -8.97
N TYR A 147 -11.81 -8.34 -8.79
CA TYR A 147 -10.80 -8.42 -9.86
C TYR A 147 -10.86 -9.75 -10.63
N LEU A 148 -11.04 -10.88 -9.93
CA LEU A 148 -11.12 -12.21 -10.55
C LEU A 148 -12.44 -12.46 -11.28
N SER A 149 -13.51 -11.75 -10.92
CA SER A 149 -14.83 -11.86 -11.57
C SER A 149 -14.96 -11.05 -12.86
N GLU A 150 -14.08 -10.07 -13.09
CA GLU A 150 -14.11 -9.17 -14.24
C GLU A 150 -13.24 -9.65 -15.41
N ILE A 151 -13.57 -9.22 -16.63
CA ILE A 151 -12.81 -9.51 -17.85
C ILE A 151 -11.36 -8.98 -17.71
N ALA A 152 -10.38 -9.79 -18.12
CA ALA A 152 -8.97 -9.41 -18.06
C ALA A 152 -8.62 -8.27 -19.02
N SER A 153 -7.94 -7.24 -18.51
CA SER A 153 -7.38 -6.13 -19.29
C SER A 153 -6.27 -5.44 -18.50
N MET A 154 -5.34 -4.76 -19.17
CA MET A 154 -4.28 -4.01 -18.47
C MET A 154 -4.86 -2.84 -17.68
N GLU A 155 -5.91 -2.19 -18.20
CA GLU A 155 -6.64 -1.14 -17.50
C GLU A 155 -7.22 -1.63 -16.17
N LYS A 156 -7.76 -2.87 -16.15
CA LYS A 156 -8.24 -3.51 -14.93
C LYS A 156 -7.10 -3.73 -13.94
N ASP A 157 -6.01 -4.35 -14.37
CA ASP A 157 -4.84 -4.63 -13.53
C ASP A 157 -4.31 -3.34 -12.88
N ILE A 158 -4.15 -2.29 -13.68
CA ILE A 158 -3.71 -0.97 -13.23
C ILE A 158 -4.70 -0.38 -12.22
N SER A 159 -5.99 -0.34 -12.55
CA SER A 159 -7.03 0.26 -11.70
C SER A 159 -7.10 -0.42 -10.34
N TYR A 160 -7.16 -1.74 -10.31
CA TYR A 160 -7.24 -2.52 -9.09
C TYR A 160 -5.96 -2.41 -8.25
N ALA A 161 -4.78 -2.43 -8.87
CA ALA A 161 -3.52 -2.26 -8.16
C ALA A 161 -3.44 -0.92 -7.44
N VAL A 162 -3.67 0.18 -8.15
CA VAL A 162 -3.53 1.53 -7.57
C VAL A 162 -4.63 1.81 -6.55
N ASN A 163 -5.89 1.49 -6.85
CA ASN A 163 -7.00 1.76 -5.93
C ASN A 163 -6.85 0.94 -4.63
N THR A 164 -6.55 -0.36 -4.76
CA THR A 164 -6.40 -1.21 -3.57
C THR A 164 -5.17 -0.84 -2.76
N ALA A 165 -4.03 -0.56 -3.40
CA ALA A 165 -2.82 -0.11 -2.70
C ALA A 165 -3.04 1.21 -1.98
N THR A 166 -3.80 2.14 -2.58
CA THR A 166 -4.20 3.40 -1.96
C THR A 166 -5.02 3.15 -0.69
N TRP A 167 -6.09 2.37 -0.78
CA TRP A 167 -6.95 2.06 0.37
C TRP A 167 -6.23 1.32 1.49
N VAL A 168 -5.35 0.37 1.14
CA VAL A 168 -4.52 -0.33 2.12
C VAL A 168 -3.60 0.64 2.85
N CYS A 169 -2.91 1.53 2.11
CA CYS A 169 -2.02 2.50 2.73
C CYS A 169 -2.77 3.50 3.62
N GLU A 170 -3.94 3.98 3.18
CA GLU A 170 -4.81 4.85 3.99
C GLU A 170 -5.30 4.16 5.26
N SER A 171 -5.70 2.89 5.17
CA SER A 171 -6.16 2.09 6.31
C SER A 171 -5.07 2.00 7.41
N VAL A 172 -3.80 1.84 7.01
CA VAL A 172 -2.65 1.88 7.94
C VAL A 172 -2.48 3.28 8.54
N GLY A 173 -2.56 4.34 7.73
CA GLY A 173 -2.40 5.72 8.18
C GLY A 173 -3.46 6.20 9.18
N LEU A 174 -4.73 5.87 8.92
CA LEU A 174 -5.87 6.24 9.78
C LEU A 174 -5.80 5.65 11.19
N PHE A 175 -5.09 4.54 11.38
CA PHE A 175 -4.91 3.99 12.72
C PHE A 175 -3.95 4.86 13.55
N LEU A 176 -2.88 5.37 12.94
CA LEU A 176 -1.90 6.21 13.63
C LEU A 176 -2.50 7.55 14.09
N THR A 177 -3.35 8.16 13.28
CA THR A 177 -4.04 9.42 13.62
C THR A 177 -5.07 9.23 14.72
N ASN A 178 -5.80 8.09 14.73
CA ASN A 178 -6.79 7.77 15.76
C ASN A 178 -6.15 7.28 17.07
N SER A 179 -4.96 6.69 17.05
CA SER A 179 -4.18 6.41 18.27
C SER A 179 -3.53 7.66 18.87
N MET A 180 -3.55 8.78 18.13
CA MET A 180 -3.03 10.09 18.55
C MET A 180 -4.13 11.08 18.97
N THR A 181 -5.38 10.66 19.18
CA THR A 181 -6.32 11.47 19.98
C THR A 181 -5.83 11.47 21.43
N PHE A 182 -4.88 12.36 21.66
CA PHE A 182 -4.34 12.75 22.94
C PHE A 182 -5.51 13.24 23.79
N VAL A 183 -5.84 12.52 24.87
CA VAL A 183 -6.50 13.15 26.00
C VAL A 183 -5.56 14.26 26.44
N PRO A 184 -5.94 15.55 26.42
CA PRO A 184 -5.09 16.59 26.96
C PRO A 184 -4.79 16.22 28.41
N CYS A 185 -3.53 15.97 28.74
CA CYS A 185 -3.07 16.19 30.09
C CYS A 185 -3.25 17.69 30.34
N ASN A 186 -4.37 18.08 30.95
CA ASN A 186 -4.39 19.34 31.67
C ASN A 186 -3.35 19.19 32.76
N GLU A 187 -2.25 19.95 32.63
CA GLU A 187 -1.28 20.12 33.69
C GLU A 187 -1.99 20.70 34.93
N MET A 188 -1.62 20.14 36.07
CA MET A 188 -2.01 20.59 37.40
C MET A 188 -1.62 22.05 37.60
N ASP A 189 -2.56 22.88 38.03
CA ASP A 189 -2.24 24.04 38.84
C ASP A 189 -2.59 23.76 40.31
N SER A 190 -1.53 23.79 41.10
CA SER A 190 -1.48 23.78 42.54
C SER A 190 -2.22 24.96 43.16
N TYR A 191 -3.06 24.68 44.17
CA TYR A 191 -3.22 25.59 45.30
C TYR A 191 -3.11 24.79 46.61
N THR A 192 -1.92 24.84 47.19
CA THR A 192 -1.73 24.83 48.64
C THR A 192 -2.31 26.12 49.22
N ASN A 193 -3.22 26.03 50.20
CA ASN A 193 -3.04 26.60 51.55
C ASN A 193 -4.31 26.53 52.42
N LEU A 194 -4.19 25.78 53.52
CA LEU A 194 -4.51 26.14 54.92
C LEU A 194 -5.77 26.96 55.26
N THR A 195 -6.64 26.39 56.10
CA THR A 195 -6.98 26.82 57.49
C THR A 195 -7.92 25.76 58.10
N VAL A 196 -7.60 25.04 59.18
CA VAL A 196 -7.72 25.42 60.60
C VAL A 196 -8.98 26.25 60.86
N VAL A 197 -10.10 25.62 61.26
CA VAL A 197 -10.72 25.58 62.60
C VAL A 197 -11.67 24.38 62.64
#